data_AF-A0AAW0XAF3-F1
#
_entry.id   AF-A0AAW0XAF3-F1
#
_cell.length_a   1.000
_cell.length_b   1.000
_cell.length_c   1.000
_cell.angle_alpha   90.00
_cell.angle_beta   90.00
_cell.angle_gamma   90.00
#
_symmetry.space_group_name_H-M   'P 1'
#
loop_
_entity.id
_entity.type
_entity.pdbx_description
1 polymer ?
#
loop_
_entity_poly.entity_id
_entity_poly.type
_entity_poly.pdbx_seq_one_letter_code
_entity_poly.pdbx_strand_id
1 'polypeptide(L)'
;VWSVTGVAGRSTDLPCYLTPRTPGDEPKLILWYKETVRSPLFSHDTRSPPQLEGEVREGEGVMTVSRGAATLTYHNVTPSHAGLYECRVDFYNSPALSNFVNLTVVELPKSVQILDRQTGPAKNGVLGPYYTGQTIVITCISLDGWPLPNITWWRNNHIMGSGWEVTGPGQVQSDLVIEQVSRDWHNQTVTCAASNTHLASPVSVSA
;
A
#
# COMPACT_ATOMS: atom_id res chain seq x y z
N VAL A 1 2.26 -7.59 18.58
CA VAL A 1 1.46 -7.54 17.34
C VAL A 1 2.38 -7.06 16.23
N TRP A 2 2.49 -7.82 15.13
CA TRP A 2 3.26 -7.44 13.95
C TRP A 2 2.40 -6.54 13.06
N SER A 3 3.03 -5.59 12.36
CA SER A 3 2.34 -4.74 11.39
C SER A 3 2.82 -5.09 9.99
N VAL A 4 1.89 -5.43 9.10
CA VAL A 4 2.15 -5.71 7.69
C VAL A 4 1.37 -4.71 6.87
N THR A 5 2.02 -4.14 5.84
CA THR A 5 1.37 -3.25 4.89
C THR A 5 1.38 -3.91 3.52
N GLY A 6 0.18 -4.13 2.98
CA GLY A 6 -0.03 -4.60 1.61
C GLY A 6 -0.51 -3.45 0.72
N VAL A 7 -0.36 -3.60 -0.60
CA VAL A 7 -0.95 -2.69 -1.60
C VAL A 7 -2.10 -3.41 -2.28
N ALA A 8 -3.26 -2.77 -2.38
CA ALA A 8 -4.43 -3.33 -3.03
C ALA A 8 -4.09 -3.79 -4.46
N GLY A 9 -4.59 -4.95 -4.87
CA GLY A 9 -4.26 -5.55 -6.16
C GLY A 9 -2.99 -6.42 -6.18
N ARG A 10 -2.18 -6.42 -5.10
CA ARG A 10 -0.90 -7.14 -5.04
C ARG A 10 -0.93 -8.30 -4.04
N SER A 11 0.07 -9.18 -4.15
CA SER A 11 0.30 -10.27 -3.20
C SER A 11 0.84 -9.73 -1.88
N THR A 12 0.37 -10.23 -0.74
CA THR A 12 0.89 -9.89 0.60
C THR A 12 0.87 -11.12 1.50
N ASP A 13 1.95 -11.26 2.27
CA ASP A 13 2.22 -12.40 3.12
C ASP A 13 2.12 -11.99 4.59
N LEU A 14 1.35 -12.76 5.37
CA LEU A 14 1.16 -12.56 6.81
C LEU A 14 1.95 -13.67 7.53
N PRO A 15 3.03 -13.31 8.24
CA PRO A 15 3.91 -14.30 8.85
C PRO A 15 3.31 -14.87 10.13
N CYS A 16 3.53 -16.16 10.35
CA CYS A 16 3.33 -16.80 11.65
C CYS A 16 4.49 -17.74 11.94
N TYR A 17 5.20 -17.50 13.04
CA TYR A 17 6.35 -18.31 13.44
C TYR A 17 5.90 -19.46 14.34
N LEU A 18 6.40 -20.65 14.03
CA LEU A 18 6.07 -21.91 14.70
C LEU A 18 7.15 -22.32 15.70
N THR A 19 7.81 -21.34 16.35
CA THR A 19 8.92 -21.64 17.26
C THR A 19 8.37 -22.12 18.61
N PRO A 20 8.60 -23.39 19.01
CA PRO A 20 8.13 -23.91 20.28
C PRO A 20 8.94 -23.34 21.46
N ARG A 21 8.35 -23.35 22.66
CA ARG A 21 9.08 -23.03 23.89
C ARG A 21 10.05 -24.16 24.27
N THR A 22 9.62 -25.40 24.08
CA THR A 22 10.44 -26.58 24.33
C THR A 22 11.20 -26.95 23.06
N PRO A 23 12.54 -27.00 23.06
CA PRO A 23 13.32 -27.37 21.88
C PRO A 23 12.94 -28.77 21.37
N GLY A 24 12.75 -28.90 20.05
CA GLY A 24 12.41 -30.17 19.39
C GLY A 24 10.93 -30.56 19.46
N ASP A 25 10.07 -29.74 20.08
CA ASP A 25 8.63 -29.94 20.03
C ASP A 25 8.05 -29.47 18.69
N GLU A 26 6.96 -30.11 18.25
CA GLU A 26 6.40 -29.87 16.91
C GLU A 26 4.97 -29.30 16.97
N PRO A 27 4.59 -28.44 16.01
CA PRO A 27 3.21 -28.00 15.85
C PRO A 27 2.30 -29.19 15.52
N LYS A 28 1.18 -29.32 16.23
CA LYS A 28 0.14 -30.34 15.96
C LYS A 28 -1.09 -29.78 15.26
N LEU A 29 -1.36 -28.48 15.42
CA LEU A 29 -2.50 -27.80 14.82
C LEU A 29 -2.18 -26.32 14.65
N ILE A 30 -2.41 -25.80 13.44
CA ILE A 30 -2.17 -24.40 13.08
C ILE A 30 -3.48 -23.81 12.59
N LEU A 31 -3.88 -22.67 13.16
CA LEU A 31 -5.16 -22.02 12.89
C LEU A 31 -4.93 -20.53 12.60
N TRP A 32 -5.59 -20.02 11.58
CA TRP A 32 -5.69 -18.57 11.36
C TRP A 32 -7.11 -18.10 11.62
N TYR A 33 -7.23 -17.02 12.38
CA TYR A 33 -8.45 -16.28 12.63
C TYR A 33 -8.31 -14.86 12.12
N LYS A 34 -9.47 -14.24 11.86
CA LYS A 34 -9.60 -12.80 11.67
C LYS A 34 -10.61 -12.29 12.66
N GLU A 35 -10.34 -11.15 13.28
CA GLU A 35 -11.16 -10.59 14.36
C GLU A 35 -12.67 -10.55 14.06
N THR A 36 -13.04 -10.34 12.79
CA THR A 36 -14.44 -10.26 12.35
C THR A 36 -15.14 -11.61 12.15
N VAL A 37 -14.42 -12.74 12.28
CA VAL A 37 -14.90 -14.09 11.97
C VAL A 37 -14.67 -15.02 13.15
N ARG A 38 -15.74 -15.65 13.65
CA ARG A 38 -15.67 -16.52 14.84
C ARG A 38 -15.01 -17.87 14.56
N SER A 39 -15.20 -18.43 13.37
CA SER A 39 -14.56 -19.68 12.95
C SER A 39 -13.16 -19.41 12.39
N PRO A 40 -12.23 -20.38 12.50
CA PRO A 40 -10.92 -20.25 11.85
C PRO A 40 -11.12 -20.10 10.34
N LEU A 41 -10.38 -19.17 9.73
CA LEU A 41 -10.28 -18.98 8.28
C LEU A 41 -9.49 -20.12 7.63
N PHE A 42 -8.44 -20.58 8.29
CA PHE A 42 -7.58 -21.67 7.84
C PHE A 42 -7.29 -22.61 8.99
N SER A 43 -7.20 -23.90 8.69
CA SER A 43 -6.82 -24.95 9.64
C SER A 43 -5.91 -25.96 8.98
N HIS A 44 -4.77 -26.26 9.59
CA HIS A 44 -3.87 -27.33 9.18
C HIS A 44 -3.58 -28.24 10.37
N ASP A 45 -4.12 -29.45 10.29
CA ASP A 45 -3.96 -30.50 11.31
C ASP A 45 -2.85 -31.44 10.88
N THR A 46 -1.75 -31.46 11.63
CA THR A 46 -0.55 -32.23 11.29
C THR A 46 -0.53 -33.59 11.99
N ARG A 47 -1.62 -34.02 12.65
CA ARG A 47 -1.65 -35.26 13.44
C ARG A 47 -1.86 -36.51 12.58
N SER A 48 -2.64 -36.41 11.49
CA SER A 48 -3.08 -37.56 10.69
C SER A 48 -3.43 -37.20 9.23
N PRO A 49 -2.58 -37.55 8.25
CA PRO A 49 -1.24 -38.11 8.40
C PRO A 49 -0.26 -37.09 9.01
N PRO A 50 0.81 -37.52 9.68
CA PRO A 50 1.87 -36.64 10.15
C PRO A 50 2.56 -35.91 8.99
N GLN A 51 2.09 -34.70 8.70
CA GLN A 51 2.59 -33.88 7.62
C GLN A 51 2.61 -32.42 8.05
N LEU A 52 3.77 -31.98 8.55
CA LEU A 52 3.95 -30.60 8.99
C LEU A 52 3.90 -29.63 7.81
N GLU A 53 4.64 -29.94 6.73
CA GLU A 53 4.69 -29.08 5.54
C GLU A 53 3.51 -29.35 4.62
N GLY A 54 2.89 -28.28 4.14
CA GLY A 54 1.70 -28.39 3.32
C GLY A 54 1.15 -27.04 2.93
N GLU A 55 0.11 -27.09 2.12
CA GLU A 55 -0.58 -25.91 1.62
C GLU A 55 -2.08 -26.12 1.76
N VAL A 56 -2.77 -25.14 2.34
CA VAL A 56 -4.21 -25.12 2.52
C VAL A 56 -4.77 -23.91 1.79
N ARG A 57 -5.68 -24.14 0.83
CA ARG A 57 -6.39 -23.09 0.09
C ARG A 57 -7.81 -22.97 0.62
N GLU A 58 -8.19 -21.78 1.05
CA GLU A 58 -9.55 -21.46 1.49
C GLU A 58 -9.93 -20.07 1.01
N GLY A 59 -11.07 -19.96 0.32
CA GLY A 59 -11.51 -18.72 -0.30
C GLY A 59 -10.45 -18.09 -1.20
N GLU A 60 -10.10 -16.83 -0.92
CA GLU A 60 -9.13 -16.04 -1.68
C GLU A 60 -7.68 -16.13 -1.15
N GLY A 61 -7.46 -16.87 -0.06
CA GLY A 61 -6.16 -16.98 0.59
C GLY A 61 -5.55 -18.38 0.52
N VAL A 62 -4.24 -18.43 0.74
CA VAL A 62 -3.45 -19.67 0.76
C VAL A 62 -2.57 -19.65 2.00
N MET A 63 -2.72 -20.64 2.87
CA MET A 63 -1.78 -20.87 3.97
C MET A 63 -0.73 -21.89 3.52
N THR A 64 0.55 -21.51 3.61
CA THR A 64 1.67 -22.40 3.33
C THR A 64 2.46 -22.64 4.62
N VAL A 65 2.58 -23.90 5.00
CA VAL A 65 3.38 -24.33 6.16
C VAL A 65 4.69 -24.90 5.65
N SER A 66 5.80 -24.28 6.03
CA SER A 66 7.13 -24.71 5.64
C SER A 66 8.16 -24.29 6.69
N ARG A 67 9.14 -25.14 6.99
CA ARG A 67 10.34 -24.83 7.80
C ARG A 67 10.11 -23.83 8.95
N GLY A 68 9.26 -24.17 9.92
CA GLY A 68 9.06 -23.38 11.13
C GLY A 68 8.19 -22.12 10.98
N ALA A 69 7.52 -21.94 9.84
CA ALA A 69 6.55 -20.86 9.62
C ALA A 69 5.26 -21.37 8.95
N ALA A 70 4.15 -20.71 9.25
CA ALA A 70 2.86 -20.89 8.60
C ALA A 70 2.38 -19.56 8.03
N THR A 71 2.77 -19.26 6.80
CA THR A 71 2.49 -17.97 6.17
C THR A 71 1.11 -17.99 5.52
N LEU A 72 0.27 -17.01 5.84
CA LEU A 72 -0.98 -16.77 5.13
C LEU A 72 -0.74 -15.76 4.00
N THR A 73 -1.05 -16.14 2.78
CA THR A 73 -0.84 -15.34 1.57
C THR A 73 -2.16 -14.99 0.92
N TYR A 74 -2.35 -13.71 0.61
CA TYR A 74 -3.40 -13.24 -0.29
C TYR A 74 -2.74 -12.72 -1.56
N HIS A 75 -3.00 -13.34 -2.72
CA HIS A 75 -2.37 -12.96 -3.99
C HIS A 75 -2.91 -11.64 -4.57
N ASN A 76 -4.14 -11.28 -4.21
CA ASN A 76 -4.79 -10.04 -4.57
C ASN A 76 -5.47 -9.45 -3.34
N VAL A 77 -4.74 -8.63 -2.60
CA VAL A 77 -5.27 -7.98 -1.40
C VAL A 77 -6.26 -6.88 -1.79
N THR A 78 -7.31 -6.74 -0.98
CA THR A 78 -8.36 -5.72 -1.12
C THR A 78 -8.59 -5.04 0.24
N PRO A 79 -9.24 -3.86 0.30
CA PRO A 79 -9.48 -3.18 1.57
C PRO A 79 -10.23 -4.03 2.61
N SER A 80 -11.10 -4.96 2.17
CA SER A 80 -11.81 -5.88 3.07
C SER A 80 -10.89 -6.87 3.78
N HIS A 81 -9.69 -7.13 3.25
CA HIS A 81 -8.67 -7.95 3.90
C HIS A 81 -7.99 -7.24 5.08
N ALA A 82 -8.05 -5.92 5.17
CA ALA A 82 -7.47 -5.18 6.30
C ALA A 82 -8.04 -5.64 7.65
N GLY A 83 -7.24 -5.52 8.70
CA GLY A 83 -7.64 -5.84 10.07
C GLY A 83 -6.66 -6.74 10.82
N LEU A 84 -7.07 -7.14 12.02
CA LEU A 84 -6.28 -7.98 12.91
C LEU A 84 -6.51 -9.47 12.63
N TYR A 85 -5.41 -10.18 12.42
CA TYR A 85 -5.35 -11.62 12.28
C TYR A 85 -4.65 -12.24 13.48
N GLU A 86 -5.12 -13.42 13.89
CA GLU A 86 -4.49 -14.25 14.91
C GLU A 86 -4.10 -15.59 14.29
N CYS A 87 -2.82 -15.91 14.31
CA CYS A 87 -2.32 -17.26 14.05
C CYS A 87 -2.10 -17.96 15.39
N ARG A 88 -2.93 -18.96 15.68
CA ARG A 88 -2.79 -19.82 16.85
C ARG A 88 -2.13 -21.13 16.46
N VAL A 89 -1.13 -21.53 17.23
CA VAL A 89 -0.34 -22.75 17.05
C VAL A 89 -0.43 -23.56 18.33
N ASP A 90 -1.00 -24.76 18.23
CA ASP A 90 -0.99 -25.72 19.33
C ASP A 90 0.14 -26.73 19.07
N PHE A 91 0.93 -27.01 20.11
CA PHE A 91 2.04 -27.98 20.06
C PHE A 91 1.69 -29.27 20.82
N TYR A 92 2.51 -30.30 20.69
CA TYR A 92 2.33 -31.53 21.47
C TYR A 92 2.66 -31.33 22.95
N ASN A 93 3.78 -30.69 23.27
CA ASN A 93 4.29 -30.58 24.64
C ASN A 93 4.43 -29.14 25.14
N SER A 94 4.48 -28.16 24.24
CA SER A 94 4.57 -26.74 24.54
C SER A 94 3.16 -26.13 24.70
N PRO A 95 3.01 -25.08 25.52
CA PRO A 95 1.79 -24.28 25.53
C PRO A 95 1.46 -23.74 24.14
N ALA A 96 0.17 -23.52 23.87
CA ALA A 96 -0.26 -22.87 22.64
C ALA A 96 0.35 -21.46 22.52
N LEU A 97 0.67 -21.08 21.28
CA LEU A 97 1.20 -19.77 20.93
C LEU A 97 0.20 -19.04 20.02
N SER A 98 -0.09 -17.77 20.33
CA SER A 98 -0.86 -16.89 19.43
C SER A 98 0.01 -15.75 18.94
N ASN A 99 0.16 -15.65 17.62
CA ASN A 99 0.82 -14.56 16.91
C ASN A 99 -0.24 -13.64 16.30
N PHE A 100 -0.14 -12.34 16.57
CA PHE A 100 -1.08 -11.36 16.04
C PHE A 100 -0.44 -10.51 14.94
N VAL A 101 -1.11 -10.38 13.80
CA VAL A 101 -0.68 -9.59 12.64
C VAL A 101 -1.78 -8.60 12.29
N ASN A 102 -1.46 -7.30 12.30
CA ASN A 102 -2.35 -6.26 11.81
C ASN A 102 -2.00 -5.96 10.34
N LEU A 103 -2.91 -6.28 9.42
CA LEU A 103 -2.78 -5.99 8.00
C LEU A 103 -3.41 -4.62 7.68
N THR A 104 -2.57 -3.69 7.23
CA THR A 104 -3.01 -2.43 6.62
C THR A 104 -2.94 -2.56 5.10
N VAL A 105 -4.01 -2.17 4.40
CA VAL A 105 -4.07 -2.25 2.93
C VAL A 105 -4.07 -0.86 2.34
N VAL A 106 -3.02 -0.52 1.60
CA VAL A 106 -2.90 0.77 0.91
C VAL A 106 -3.58 0.70 -0.45
N GLU A 107 -4.44 1.67 -0.75
CA GLU A 107 -4.97 1.91 -2.08
C GLU A 107 -4.16 3.05 -2.73
N LEU A 108 -3.56 2.81 -3.90
CA LEU A 108 -2.80 3.85 -4.59
C LEU A 108 -3.74 4.93 -5.15
N PRO A 109 -3.25 6.17 -5.37
CA PRO A 109 -4.01 7.19 -6.06
C PRO A 109 -4.43 6.71 -7.45
N LYS A 110 -5.69 6.94 -7.85
CA LYS A 110 -6.17 6.43 -9.15
C LYS A 110 -5.88 7.38 -10.31
N SER A 111 -5.84 8.68 -10.03
CA SER A 111 -5.54 9.67 -11.06
C SER A 111 -4.88 10.90 -10.48
N VAL A 112 -3.93 11.46 -11.22
CA VAL A 112 -3.24 12.72 -10.92
C VAL A 112 -3.33 13.60 -12.16
N GLN A 113 -3.63 14.89 -11.97
CA GLN A 113 -3.77 15.85 -13.05
C GLN A 113 -3.08 17.17 -12.69
N ILE A 114 -2.46 17.80 -13.69
CA ILE A 114 -1.96 19.17 -13.60
C ILE A 114 -2.91 20.08 -14.37
N LEU A 115 -3.30 21.18 -13.73
CA LEU A 115 -4.09 22.24 -14.34
C LEU A 115 -3.46 23.60 -14.05
N ASP A 116 -3.60 24.49 -15.01
CA ASP A 116 -3.38 25.91 -14.81
C ASP A 116 -4.65 26.51 -14.19
N ARG A 117 -4.48 27.29 -13.13
CA ARG A 117 -5.63 27.90 -12.42
C ARG A 117 -6.46 28.83 -13.29
N GLN A 118 -5.88 29.42 -14.34
CA GLN A 118 -6.54 30.33 -15.29
C GLN A 118 -7.10 29.60 -16.50
N THR A 119 -6.35 28.65 -17.08
CA THR A 119 -6.69 28.04 -18.37
C THR A 119 -7.25 26.61 -18.28
N GLY A 120 -7.21 26.02 -17.07
CA GLY A 120 -7.71 24.68 -16.79
C GLY A 120 -6.67 23.58 -17.04
N PRO A 121 -7.10 22.33 -17.26
CA PRO A 121 -6.19 21.19 -17.43
C PRO A 121 -5.18 21.38 -18.56
N ALA A 122 -3.96 20.86 -18.38
CA ALA A 122 -2.95 20.85 -19.42
C ALA A 122 -3.47 20.15 -20.69
N LYS A 123 -3.40 20.83 -21.84
CA LYS A 123 -3.92 20.30 -23.11
C LYS A 123 -2.81 19.52 -23.80
N ASN A 124 -3.01 18.23 -24.01
CA ASN A 124 -1.99 17.32 -24.57
C ASN A 124 -0.65 17.38 -23.80
N GLY A 125 -0.71 17.56 -22.48
CA GLY A 125 0.50 17.68 -21.66
C GLY A 125 1.27 18.98 -21.87
N VAL A 126 0.61 20.05 -22.32
CA VAL A 126 1.20 21.37 -22.50
C VAL A 126 0.45 22.39 -21.66
N LEU A 127 1.21 23.18 -20.89
CA LEU A 127 0.75 24.33 -20.13
C LEU A 127 1.05 25.64 -20.89
N GLY A 128 0.17 26.64 -20.73
CA GLY A 128 0.31 27.94 -21.36
C GLY A 128 -0.33 28.04 -22.75
N PRO A 129 0.14 28.95 -23.63
CA PRO A 129 1.39 29.71 -23.56
C PRO A 129 1.44 30.77 -22.45
N TYR A 130 2.66 31.12 -22.00
CA TYR A 130 2.91 32.11 -20.95
C TYR A 130 3.82 33.25 -21.44
N TYR A 131 3.59 34.45 -20.93
CA TYR A 131 4.46 35.59 -21.19
C TYR A 131 5.62 35.64 -20.18
N THR A 132 6.76 36.15 -20.62
CA THR A 132 7.89 36.36 -19.71
C THR A 132 7.55 37.42 -18.65
N GLY A 133 7.91 37.17 -17.40
CA GLY A 133 7.59 38.04 -16.25
C GLY A 133 6.20 37.81 -15.65
N GLN A 134 5.37 36.95 -16.27
CA GLN A 134 4.09 36.55 -15.71
C GLN A 134 4.31 35.68 -14.45
N THR A 135 3.43 35.81 -13.45
CA THR A 135 3.30 34.84 -12.37
C THR A 135 2.17 33.88 -12.71
N ILE A 136 2.45 32.58 -12.66
CA ILE A 136 1.47 31.52 -12.94
C ILE A 136 1.31 30.63 -11.70
N VAL A 137 0.09 30.13 -11.52
CA VAL A 137 -0.22 29.12 -10.49
C VAL A 137 -0.73 27.89 -11.21
N ILE A 138 0.05 26.82 -11.11
CA ILE A 138 -0.36 25.51 -11.57
C ILE A 138 -0.69 24.65 -10.35
N THR A 139 -1.69 23.81 -10.51
CA THR A 139 -2.29 23.04 -9.45
C THR A 139 -2.23 21.58 -9.84
N CYS A 140 -1.80 20.75 -8.90
CA CYS A 140 -1.86 19.31 -9.04
C CYS A 140 -2.99 18.77 -8.16
N ILE A 141 -3.84 17.95 -8.75
CA ILE A 141 -4.94 17.29 -8.05
C ILE A 141 -4.68 15.78 -8.11
N SER A 142 -4.73 15.13 -6.96
CA SER A 142 -4.74 13.68 -6.85
C SER A 142 -6.10 13.23 -6.31
N LEU A 143 -6.69 12.24 -6.98
CA LEU A 143 -7.97 11.63 -6.61
C LEU A 143 -7.79 10.20 -6.11
N ASP A 144 -8.61 9.87 -5.14
CA ASP A 144 -8.61 8.61 -4.38
C ASP A 144 -7.27 8.34 -3.68
N GLY A 145 -7.13 7.10 -3.21
CA GLY A 145 -5.98 6.63 -2.48
C GLY A 145 -6.25 6.62 -0.97
N TRP A 146 -5.77 5.56 -0.33
CA TRP A 146 -5.82 5.42 1.12
C TRP A 146 -4.50 4.83 1.64
N PRO A 147 -3.81 5.49 2.58
CA PRO A 147 -4.06 6.85 3.06
C PRO A 147 -4.00 7.89 1.94
N LEU A 148 -4.49 9.11 2.21
CA LEU A 148 -4.40 10.21 1.23
C LEU A 148 -2.92 10.47 0.87
N PRO A 149 -2.60 10.68 -0.42
CA PRO A 149 -1.23 10.80 -0.85
C PRO A 149 -0.63 12.17 -0.57
N ASN A 150 0.68 12.19 -0.36
CA ASN A 150 1.46 13.43 -0.40
C ASN A 150 1.74 13.81 -1.86
N ILE A 151 1.67 15.10 -2.18
CA ILE A 151 2.05 15.64 -3.49
C ILE A 151 3.44 16.30 -3.43
N THR A 152 4.23 16.04 -4.46
CA THR A 152 5.55 16.66 -4.72
C THR A 152 5.64 17.16 -6.16
N TRP A 153 6.28 18.32 -6.33
CA TRP A 153 6.53 18.94 -7.63
C TRP A 153 8.01 18.82 -8.02
N TRP A 154 8.27 18.49 -9.28
CA TRP A 154 9.59 18.21 -9.81
C TRP A 154 9.85 18.93 -11.12
N ARG A 155 11.08 19.41 -11.31
CA ARG A 155 11.60 19.90 -12.58
C ARG A 155 13.04 19.44 -12.72
N ASN A 156 13.40 18.84 -13.86
CA ASN A 156 14.75 18.33 -14.10
C ASN A 156 15.28 17.44 -12.97
N ASN A 157 14.43 16.56 -12.42
CA ASN A 157 14.72 15.68 -11.29
C ASN A 157 15.06 16.39 -9.96
N HIS A 158 14.76 17.69 -9.85
CA HIS A 158 14.87 18.46 -8.61
C HIS A 158 13.48 18.80 -8.06
N ILE A 159 13.32 18.66 -6.75
CA ILE A 159 12.09 19.02 -6.05
C ILE A 159 11.96 20.55 -6.07
N MET A 160 10.83 21.03 -6.60
CA MET A 160 10.46 22.44 -6.59
C MET A 160 9.64 22.81 -5.35
N GLY A 161 8.83 21.87 -4.87
CA GLY A 161 7.94 22.09 -3.75
C GLY A 161 7.26 20.81 -3.32
N SER A 162 6.80 20.80 -2.08
CA SER A 162 6.02 19.71 -1.47
C SER A 162 5.00 20.31 -0.53
N GLY A 163 3.85 19.67 -0.42
CA GLY A 163 2.77 20.15 0.42
C GLY A 163 1.44 19.91 -0.27
N TRP A 164 0.41 19.63 0.50
CA TRP A 164 -0.90 19.31 -0.03
C TRP A 164 -1.97 19.66 1.00
N GLU A 165 -3.17 19.87 0.50
CA GLU A 165 -4.36 20.11 1.31
C GLU A 165 -5.50 19.19 0.84
N VAL A 166 -6.38 18.82 1.77
CA VAL A 166 -7.59 18.06 1.45
C VAL A 166 -8.63 19.03 0.91
N THR A 167 -9.01 18.85 -0.36
CA THR A 167 -10.00 19.73 -1.01
C THR A 167 -11.34 19.03 -1.23
N GLY A 168 -11.44 17.73 -0.95
CA GLY A 168 -12.69 16.97 -0.98
C GLY A 168 -12.51 15.53 -0.50
N PRO A 169 -13.59 14.73 -0.47
CA PRO A 169 -13.51 13.30 -0.10
C PRO A 169 -12.56 12.56 -1.05
N GLY A 170 -11.51 11.95 -0.50
CA GLY A 170 -10.51 11.23 -1.30
C GLY A 170 -9.65 12.14 -2.20
N GLN A 171 -9.73 13.47 -2.06
CA GLN A 171 -9.08 14.41 -2.97
C GLN A 171 -8.08 15.28 -2.22
N VAL A 172 -6.87 15.36 -2.76
CA VAL A 172 -5.82 16.26 -2.29
C VAL A 172 -5.28 17.12 -3.42
N GLN A 173 -4.86 18.33 -3.08
CA GLN A 173 -4.38 19.32 -4.03
C GLN A 173 -3.06 19.94 -3.56
N SER A 174 -2.20 20.33 -4.50
CA SER A 174 -0.99 21.11 -4.27
C SER A 174 -0.84 22.19 -5.32
N ASP A 175 -0.67 23.44 -4.91
CA ASP A 175 -0.38 24.56 -5.81
C ASP A 175 1.14 24.80 -5.90
N LEU A 176 1.65 24.99 -7.11
CA LEU A 176 2.99 25.47 -7.40
C LEU A 176 2.90 26.86 -8.04
N VAL A 177 3.48 27.85 -7.37
CA VAL A 177 3.58 29.23 -7.88
C VAL A 177 4.92 29.39 -8.57
N ILE A 178 4.88 29.77 -9.85
CA ILE A 178 6.07 30.14 -10.63
C ILE A 178 6.00 31.65 -10.85
N GLU A 179 6.82 32.38 -10.11
CA GLU A 179 6.94 33.83 -10.25
C GLU A 179 7.88 34.20 -11.39
N GLN A 180 7.59 35.31 -12.08
CA GLN A 180 8.46 35.90 -13.10
C GLN A 180 8.94 34.87 -14.13
N VAL A 181 8.01 34.19 -14.80
CA VAL A 181 8.31 33.15 -15.81
C VAL A 181 9.40 33.66 -16.78
N SER A 182 10.52 32.97 -16.84
CA SER A 182 11.64 33.29 -17.74
C SER A 182 11.61 32.46 -19.03
N ARG A 183 12.43 32.83 -20.01
CA ARG A 183 12.56 32.05 -21.27
C ARG A 183 13.08 30.62 -21.03
N ASP A 184 13.80 30.38 -19.93
CA ASP A 184 14.33 29.06 -19.59
C ASP A 184 13.24 28.04 -19.22
N TRP A 185 11.99 28.48 -19.07
CA TRP A 185 10.82 27.61 -18.92
C TRP A 185 10.30 27.05 -20.25
N HIS A 186 10.76 27.58 -21.39
CA HIS A 186 10.32 27.10 -22.69
C HIS A 186 10.75 25.64 -22.91
N ASN A 187 9.80 24.79 -23.32
CA ASN A 187 9.97 23.34 -23.50
C ASN A 187 10.56 22.62 -22.28
N GLN A 188 10.36 23.18 -21.08
CA GLN A 188 10.68 22.49 -19.85
C GLN A 188 9.47 21.70 -19.37
N THR A 189 9.75 20.63 -18.64
CA THR A 189 8.72 19.77 -18.08
C THR A 189 8.64 19.97 -16.57
N VAL A 190 7.41 20.12 -16.08
CA VAL A 190 7.09 20.02 -14.67
C VAL A 190 6.37 18.70 -14.43
N THR A 191 6.73 18.00 -13.37
CA THR A 191 6.09 16.75 -12.97
C THR A 191 5.47 16.89 -11.60
N CYS A 192 4.21 16.53 -11.48
CA CYS A 192 3.57 16.30 -10.19
C CYS A 192 3.58 14.80 -9.89
N ALA A 193 3.97 14.42 -8.67
CA ALA A 193 3.92 13.05 -8.20
C ALA A 193 3.13 12.95 -6.88
N ALA A 194 2.16 12.04 -6.86
CA ALA A 194 1.36 11.69 -5.68
C ALA A 194 1.78 10.32 -5.13
N SER A 195 2.09 10.25 -3.83
CA SER A 195 2.51 9.00 -3.18
C SER A 195 1.98 8.89 -1.75
N ASN A 196 1.48 7.71 -1.40
CA ASN A 196 1.02 7.36 -0.05
C ASN A 196 1.75 6.13 0.54
N THR A 197 2.72 5.56 -0.17
CA THR A 197 3.49 4.40 0.30
C THR A 197 4.85 4.30 -0.39
N HIS A 198 5.81 3.68 0.28
CA HIS A 198 7.11 3.32 -0.29
C HIS A 198 7.09 1.98 -1.04
N LEU A 199 5.99 1.23 -0.98
CA LEU A 199 5.85 -0.11 -1.59
C LEU A 199 5.51 -0.06 -3.09
N ALA A 200 5.22 1.13 -3.63
CA ALA A 200 4.90 1.34 -5.03
C ALA A 200 5.50 2.65 -5.54
N SER A 201 5.73 2.73 -6.86
CA SER A 201 6.10 3.98 -7.50
C SER A 201 4.97 5.01 -7.36
N PRO A 202 5.29 6.29 -7.13
CA PRO A 202 4.30 7.37 -7.14
C PRO A 202 3.53 7.42 -8.46
N VAL A 203 2.27 7.83 -8.39
CA VAL A 203 1.51 8.16 -9.60
C VAL A 203 1.87 9.58 -10.00
N SER A 204 2.36 9.75 -11.22
CA SER A 204 2.88 11.04 -11.67
C SER A 204 2.35 11.43 -13.04
N VAL A 205 2.22 12.73 -13.25
CA VAL A 205 1.86 13.35 -14.53
C VAL A 205 2.82 14.50 -14.81
N SER A 206 3.18 14.66 -16.08
CA SER A 206 4.11 15.68 -16.54
C SER A 206 3.43 16.59 -17.56
N ALA A 207 3.76 17.88 -17.52
CA ALA A 207 3.27 18.91 -18.45
C ALA A 207 4.32 19.98 -18.74
#